data_AF-A0A6B0RGK9-F1
#
_entry.id   AF-A0A6B0RGK9-F1
#
_cell.length_a   1.000
_cell.length_b   1.000
_cell.length_c   1.000
_cell.angle_alpha   90.00
_cell.angle_beta   90.00
_cell.angle_gamma   90.00
#
_symmetry.space_group_name_H-M   'P 1'
#
loop_
_entity.id
_entity.type
_entity.pdbx_description
1 polymer ?
#
loop_
_entity_poly.entity_id
_entity_poly.type
_entity_poly.pdbx_seq_one_letter_code
_entity_poly.pdbx_strand_id
1 'polypeptide(L)'
;MINTMSKIRGQEKGPGYPQAEALLAEAMLKFGRELGDDCNFGPALGEVGEAMRELSEVKDSLDMEVKQNFIDPLQNLHDKDLREIQHHLKKLEGRRLDFDYKKKRQGKIPDEELRQALEKFDESKEIAESSMFNLLEMDIEQVSQLSALVQAQLEYHKQAVQILQQVTVRLEERIRQASSQPRREYQPKPRMSLEFSTGDSTQPNGGLSHTGTPKPAGAPMDQPCCRALYDFEPENEGELGFKEGDIITLTNQIDENWYEGMLHGQSGFFPINYVEILVALPH
;
A
#
# COMPACT_ATOMS: atom_id res chain seq x y z
N MET A 1 -24.27 2.46 -9.55
CA MET A 1 -24.49 1.95 -10.93
C MET A 1 -23.59 2.76 -11.84
N ILE A 2 -22.43 2.20 -12.21
CA ILE A 2 -21.39 2.91 -12.96
C ILE A 2 -21.71 2.70 -14.43
N ASN A 3 -22.28 3.74 -15.08
CA ASN A 3 -22.68 3.70 -16.48
C ASN A 3 -21.60 4.33 -17.38
N THR A 4 -21.27 3.63 -18.46
CA THR A 4 -20.31 4.00 -19.53
C THR A 4 -20.61 5.37 -20.19
N MET A 5 -21.83 5.89 -20.00
CA MET A 5 -22.29 7.21 -20.49
C MET A 5 -21.58 8.43 -19.87
N SER A 6 -20.92 8.29 -18.71
CA SER A 6 -20.26 9.43 -18.06
C SER A 6 -19.01 9.92 -18.82
N LYS A 7 -18.39 9.06 -19.64
CA LYS A 7 -17.18 9.39 -20.43
C LYS A 7 -17.43 10.44 -21.53
N ILE A 8 -18.66 10.58 -22.04
CA ILE A 8 -18.98 11.50 -23.16
C ILE A 8 -19.15 12.95 -22.71
N ARG A 9 -19.36 13.21 -21.41
CA ARG A 9 -19.63 14.55 -20.84
C ARG A 9 -18.46 15.18 -20.08
N GLY A 10 -17.25 14.59 -20.12
CA GLY A 10 -16.09 15.12 -19.40
C GLY A 10 -16.26 15.11 -17.87
N GLN A 11 -17.20 14.31 -17.34
CA GLN A 11 -17.29 14.01 -15.92
C GLN A 11 -16.74 12.60 -15.72
N GLU A 12 -15.42 12.51 -15.57
CA GLU A 12 -14.76 11.31 -15.04
C GLU A 12 -15.19 11.12 -13.59
N LYS A 13 -16.37 10.53 -13.40
CA LYS A 13 -16.64 9.87 -12.14
C LYS A 13 -15.88 8.55 -12.22
N GLY A 14 -14.68 8.55 -11.62
CA GLY A 14 -13.96 7.34 -11.26
C GLY A 14 -14.85 6.38 -10.46
N PRO A 15 -14.31 5.26 -9.98
CA PRO A 15 -15.10 4.19 -9.37
C PRO A 15 -15.86 4.58 -8.08
N GLY A 16 -15.72 5.84 -7.63
CA GLY A 16 -16.44 6.44 -6.50
C GLY A 16 -15.73 6.20 -5.18
N TYR A 17 -14.52 5.65 -5.22
CA TYR A 17 -13.60 5.46 -4.12
C TYR A 17 -12.19 5.85 -4.57
N PRO A 18 -11.32 6.32 -3.66
CA PRO A 18 -9.92 6.61 -3.99
C PRO A 18 -9.10 5.32 -4.13
N GLN A 19 -8.18 5.28 -5.09
CA GLN A 19 -7.15 4.24 -5.15
C GLN A 19 -6.03 4.54 -4.15
N ALA A 20 -5.30 3.52 -3.73
CA ALA A 20 -4.19 3.69 -2.79
C ALA A 20 -3.06 4.54 -3.39
N GLU A 21 -2.81 4.38 -4.68
CA GLU A 21 -1.85 5.15 -5.46
C GLU A 21 -2.19 6.64 -5.47
N ALA A 22 -3.48 7.01 -5.53
CA ALA A 22 -3.91 8.41 -5.41
C ALA A 22 -3.61 8.98 -4.01
N LEU A 23 -3.86 8.23 -2.94
CA LEU A 23 -3.56 8.68 -1.58
C LEU A 23 -2.05 8.89 -1.37
N LEU A 24 -1.23 8.00 -1.92
CA LEU A 24 0.22 8.15 -1.91
C LEU A 24 0.66 9.37 -2.72
N ALA A 25 0.08 9.57 -3.90
CA ALA A 25 0.33 10.74 -4.75
C ALA A 25 0.03 12.04 -4.00
N GLU A 26 -1.12 12.14 -3.34
CA GLU A 26 -1.52 13.31 -2.56
C GLU A 26 -0.51 13.64 -1.46
N ALA A 27 -0.06 12.63 -0.71
CA ALA A 27 0.93 12.81 0.34
C ALA A 27 2.28 13.31 -0.22
N MET A 28 2.79 12.66 -1.27
CA MET A 28 4.07 13.03 -1.90
C MET A 28 4.02 14.43 -2.50
N LEU A 29 2.93 14.79 -3.18
CA LEU A 29 2.75 16.13 -3.76
C LEU A 29 2.62 17.21 -2.69
N LYS A 30 1.92 16.91 -1.59
CA LYS A 30 1.76 17.85 -0.47
C LYS A 30 3.11 18.12 0.19
N PHE A 31 3.79 17.09 0.67
CA PHE A 31 5.05 17.27 1.40
C PHE A 31 6.20 17.69 0.47
N GLY A 32 6.17 17.30 -0.81
CA GLY A 32 7.11 17.79 -1.81
C GLY A 32 7.04 19.32 -1.98
N ARG A 33 5.84 19.90 -1.95
CA ARG A 33 5.65 21.36 -1.98
C ARG A 33 6.08 22.04 -0.67
N GLU A 34 5.81 21.41 0.47
CA GLU A 34 6.21 21.95 1.78
C GLU A 34 7.74 21.98 1.97
N LEU A 35 8.47 21.03 1.40
CA LEU A 35 9.94 21.00 1.39
C LEU A 35 10.57 22.08 0.51
N GLY A 36 9.84 22.57 -0.49
CA GLY A 36 10.30 23.57 -1.45
C GLY A 36 11.42 23.07 -2.39
N ASP A 37 11.87 23.98 -3.25
CA ASP A 37 12.81 23.67 -4.33
C ASP A 37 14.30 23.84 -3.95
N ASP A 38 14.57 24.20 -2.69
CA ASP A 38 15.93 24.41 -2.17
C ASP A 38 16.70 23.10 -1.96
N CYS A 39 16.00 21.96 -1.98
CA CYS A 39 16.57 20.62 -1.93
C CYS A 39 16.11 19.79 -3.13
N ASN A 40 16.84 18.73 -3.47
CA ASN A 40 16.44 17.83 -4.56
C ASN A 40 15.25 16.93 -4.17
N PHE A 41 14.96 16.78 -2.88
CA PHE A 41 13.97 15.83 -2.39
C PHE A 41 12.53 16.32 -2.62
N GLY A 42 12.24 17.60 -2.39
CA GLY A 42 10.91 18.18 -2.63
C GLY A 42 10.42 18.00 -4.07
N PRO A 43 11.19 18.44 -5.08
CA PRO A 43 10.85 18.22 -6.48
C PRO A 43 10.82 16.74 -6.88
N ALA A 44 11.69 15.89 -6.33
CA ALA A 44 11.67 14.45 -6.60
C ALA A 44 10.38 13.78 -6.06
N LEU A 45 9.94 14.16 -4.85
CA LEU A 45 8.65 13.74 -4.33
C LEU A 45 7.50 14.20 -5.23
N GLY A 46 7.60 15.40 -5.79
CA GLY A 46 6.65 15.89 -6.80
C GLY A 46 6.57 14.97 -8.03
N GLU A 47 7.71 14.65 -8.63
CA GLU A 47 7.81 13.78 -9.81
C GLU A 47 7.25 12.37 -9.55
N VAL A 48 7.56 11.78 -8.40
CA VAL A 48 7.03 10.47 -8.02
C VAL A 48 5.55 10.56 -7.70
N GLY A 49 5.11 11.62 -7.02
CA GLY A 49 3.71 11.86 -6.73
C GLY A 49 2.85 11.99 -8.00
N GLU A 50 3.35 12.67 -9.03
CA GLU A 50 2.67 12.73 -10.34
C GLU A 50 2.56 11.34 -10.99
N ALA A 51 3.64 10.55 -10.97
CA ALA A 51 3.62 9.18 -11.48
C ALA A 51 2.64 8.28 -10.70
N MET A 52 2.56 8.43 -9.38
CA MET A 52 1.59 7.70 -8.55
C MET A 52 0.14 8.10 -8.88
N ARG A 53 -0.12 9.37 -9.20
CA ARG A 53 -1.44 9.82 -9.66
C ARG A 53 -1.79 9.19 -11.01
N GLU A 54 -0.86 9.16 -11.96
CA GLU A 54 -1.07 8.49 -13.25
C GLU A 54 -1.34 6.99 -13.06
N LEU A 55 -0.60 6.31 -12.17
CA LEU A 55 -0.87 4.89 -11.84
C LEU A 55 -2.28 4.69 -11.27
N SER A 56 -2.79 5.63 -10.47
CA SER A 56 -4.17 5.59 -9.99
C SER A 56 -5.20 5.64 -11.12
N GLU A 57 -4.96 6.46 -12.16
CA GLU A 57 -5.88 6.58 -13.30
C GLU A 57 -5.89 5.29 -14.15
N VAL A 58 -4.73 4.66 -14.33
CA VAL A 58 -4.63 3.35 -14.99
C VAL A 58 -5.34 2.28 -14.14
N LYS A 59 -5.22 2.34 -12.82
CA LYS A 59 -5.90 1.43 -11.89
C LYS A 59 -7.43 1.61 -11.91
N ASP A 60 -7.92 2.83 -11.96
CA ASP A 60 -9.36 3.12 -12.16
C ASP A 60 -9.87 2.54 -13.48
N SER A 61 -9.06 2.66 -14.54
CA SER A 61 -9.39 2.11 -15.86
C SER A 61 -9.49 0.58 -15.82
N LEU A 62 -8.55 -0.10 -15.16
CA LEU A 62 -8.60 -1.55 -14.94
C LEU A 62 -9.89 -1.96 -14.23
N ASP A 63 -10.22 -1.28 -13.12
CA ASP A 63 -11.40 -1.62 -12.32
C ASP A 63 -12.69 -1.50 -13.15
N MET A 64 -12.80 -0.44 -13.95
CA MET A 64 -13.95 -0.25 -14.84
C MET A 64 -14.00 -1.30 -15.95
N GLU A 65 -12.87 -1.61 -16.57
CA GLU A 65 -12.80 -2.55 -17.68
C GLU A 65 -13.12 -3.99 -17.24
N VAL A 66 -12.53 -4.44 -16.13
CA VAL A 66 -12.84 -5.75 -15.53
C VAL A 66 -14.30 -5.80 -15.08
N LYS A 67 -14.81 -4.71 -14.49
CA LYS A 67 -16.22 -4.65 -14.08
C LYS A 67 -17.17 -4.84 -15.27
N GLN A 68 -16.96 -4.09 -16.35
CA GLN A 68 -17.88 -4.05 -17.50
C GLN A 68 -17.75 -5.27 -18.41
N ASN A 69 -16.53 -5.76 -18.64
CA ASN A 69 -16.26 -6.77 -19.66
C ASN A 69 -16.08 -8.19 -19.10
N PHE A 70 -15.95 -8.33 -17.78
CA PHE A 70 -15.78 -9.63 -17.14
C PHE A 70 -16.84 -9.88 -16.05
N ILE A 71 -16.91 -9.01 -15.04
CA ILE A 71 -17.81 -9.24 -13.90
C ILE A 71 -19.29 -9.14 -14.30
N ASP A 72 -19.69 -8.09 -15.02
CA ASP A 72 -21.09 -7.91 -15.43
C ASP A 72 -21.62 -9.01 -16.36
N PRO A 73 -20.87 -9.45 -17.39
CA PRO A 73 -21.28 -10.59 -18.22
C PRO A 73 -21.45 -11.89 -17.42
N LEU A 74 -20.52 -12.20 -16.50
CA LEU A 74 -20.62 -13.39 -15.65
C LEU A 74 -21.78 -13.31 -14.65
N GLN A 75 -22.04 -12.11 -14.11
CA GLN A 75 -23.20 -11.89 -13.26
C GLN A 75 -24.49 -12.12 -14.05
N ASN A 76 -24.59 -11.64 -15.29
CA ASN A 76 -25.74 -11.89 -16.15
C ASN A 76 -25.92 -13.38 -16.47
N LEU A 77 -24.83 -14.08 -16.80
CA LEU A 77 -24.84 -15.53 -17.05
C LEU A 77 -25.42 -16.30 -15.86
N HIS A 78 -24.98 -15.95 -14.65
CA HIS A 78 -25.50 -16.56 -13.43
C HIS A 78 -26.97 -16.19 -13.19
N ASP A 79 -27.28 -14.91 -13.26
CA ASP A 79 -28.56 -14.36 -12.85
C ASP A 79 -29.68 -14.60 -13.87
N LYS A 80 -29.36 -14.96 -15.10
CA LYS A 80 -30.34 -15.24 -16.12
C LYS A 80 -30.24 -16.68 -16.58
N ASP A 81 -29.21 -17.02 -17.35
CA ASP A 81 -29.15 -18.29 -18.07
C ASP A 81 -29.09 -19.49 -17.11
N LEU A 82 -28.23 -19.45 -16.10
CA LEU A 82 -28.14 -20.53 -15.11
C LEU A 82 -29.40 -20.63 -14.25
N ARG A 83 -30.01 -19.51 -13.87
CA ARG A 83 -31.28 -19.52 -13.11
C ARG A 83 -32.44 -20.08 -13.94
N GLU A 84 -32.52 -19.76 -15.24
CA GLU A 84 -33.53 -20.31 -16.14
C GLU A 84 -33.36 -21.83 -16.31
N ILE A 85 -32.12 -22.31 -16.51
CA ILE A 85 -31.82 -23.75 -16.58
C ILE A 85 -32.21 -24.46 -15.27
N GLN A 86 -31.85 -23.89 -14.12
CA GLN A 86 -32.24 -24.44 -12.82
C GLN A 86 -33.77 -24.52 -12.67
N HIS A 87 -34.49 -23.51 -13.16
CA HIS A 87 -35.95 -23.52 -13.17
C HIS A 87 -36.51 -24.66 -14.03
N HIS A 88 -36.00 -24.82 -15.26
CA HIS A 88 -36.42 -25.89 -16.16
C HIS A 88 -36.13 -27.28 -15.59
N LEU A 89 -34.95 -27.50 -15.03
CA LEU A 89 -34.58 -28.77 -14.38
C LEU A 89 -35.47 -29.09 -13.19
N LYS A 90 -35.79 -28.10 -12.34
CA LYS A 90 -36.71 -28.30 -11.21
C LYS A 90 -38.12 -28.66 -11.68
N LYS A 91 -38.60 -28.02 -12.75
CA LYS A 91 -39.90 -28.31 -13.35
C LYS A 91 -39.93 -29.71 -13.96
N LEU A 92 -38.87 -30.09 -14.68
CA LEU A 92 -38.68 -31.42 -15.25
C LEU A 92 -38.74 -32.50 -14.18
N GLU A 93 -38.00 -32.36 -13.08
CA GLU A 93 -38.01 -33.35 -12.00
C GLU A 93 -39.42 -33.51 -11.38
N GLY A 94 -40.14 -32.39 -11.20
CA GLY A 94 -41.54 -32.45 -10.74
C GLY A 94 -42.46 -33.21 -11.71
N ARG A 95 -42.31 -32.98 -13.03
CA ARG A 95 -43.09 -33.69 -14.06
C ARG A 95 -42.71 -35.17 -14.15
N ARG A 96 -41.43 -35.50 -14.02
CA ARG A 96 -40.92 -36.87 -14.00
C ARG A 96 -41.56 -37.66 -12.87
N LEU A 97 -41.61 -37.10 -11.67
CA LEU A 97 -42.23 -37.73 -10.50
C LEU A 97 -43.75 -37.92 -10.67
N ASP A 98 -44.47 -36.93 -11.23
CA ASP A 98 -45.91 -37.05 -11.52
C ASP A 98 -46.20 -38.16 -12.54
N PHE A 99 -45.41 -38.21 -13.63
CA PHE A 99 -45.53 -39.25 -14.63
C PHE A 99 -45.23 -40.64 -14.05
N ASP A 100 -44.13 -40.80 -13.31
CA ASP A 100 -43.76 -42.05 -12.65
C ASP A 100 -44.87 -42.54 -11.69
N TYR A 101 -45.46 -41.62 -10.93
CA TYR A 101 -46.57 -41.91 -10.03
C TYR A 101 -47.80 -42.44 -10.79
N LYS A 102 -48.21 -41.75 -11.87
CA LYS A 102 -49.37 -42.13 -12.67
C LYS A 102 -49.16 -43.43 -13.43
N LYS A 103 -47.96 -43.63 -13.99
CA LYS A 103 -47.56 -44.85 -14.69
C LYS A 103 -47.63 -46.08 -13.78
N LYS A 104 -47.20 -45.97 -12.52
CA LYS A 104 -47.31 -47.05 -11.53
C LYS A 104 -48.76 -47.42 -11.17
N ARG A 105 -49.72 -46.56 -11.48
CA ARG A 105 -51.16 -46.73 -11.22
C ARG A 105 -51.97 -46.93 -12.50
N GLN A 106 -51.32 -47.30 -13.60
CA GLN A 106 -51.97 -47.62 -14.86
C GLN A 106 -53.09 -48.65 -14.65
N GLY A 107 -54.25 -48.41 -15.27
CA GLY A 107 -55.48 -49.18 -15.06
C GLY A 107 -56.37 -48.69 -13.91
N LYS A 108 -55.85 -47.83 -13.01
CA LYS A 108 -56.66 -47.12 -11.98
C LYS A 108 -56.85 -45.64 -12.28
N ILE A 109 -56.12 -45.10 -13.25
CA ILE A 109 -56.15 -43.70 -13.68
C ILE A 109 -56.58 -43.68 -15.15
N PRO A 110 -57.39 -42.69 -15.58
CA PRO A 110 -57.77 -42.54 -16.98
C PRO A 110 -56.55 -42.46 -17.89
N ASP A 111 -56.57 -43.15 -19.03
CA ASP A 111 -55.46 -43.18 -19.98
C ASP A 111 -55.10 -41.78 -20.50
N GLU A 112 -56.10 -40.90 -20.63
CA GLU A 112 -55.89 -39.51 -21.04
C GLU A 112 -55.08 -38.70 -20.01
N GLU A 113 -55.25 -38.95 -18.71
CA GLU A 113 -54.44 -38.30 -17.68
C GLU A 113 -52.99 -38.79 -17.68
N LEU A 114 -52.78 -40.08 -17.98
CA LEU A 114 -51.44 -40.65 -18.13
C LEU A 114 -50.74 -40.09 -19.37
N ARG A 115 -51.46 -39.98 -20.49
CA ARG A 115 -50.96 -39.38 -21.74
C ARG A 115 -50.56 -37.92 -21.54
N GLN A 116 -51.40 -37.13 -20.86
CA GLN A 116 -51.08 -35.73 -20.56
C GLN A 116 -49.88 -35.57 -19.61
N ALA A 117 -49.68 -36.51 -18.68
CA ALA A 117 -48.52 -36.48 -17.81
C ALA A 117 -47.22 -36.78 -18.57
N LEU A 118 -47.26 -37.72 -19.51
CA LEU A 118 -46.15 -38.02 -20.41
C LEU A 118 -45.81 -36.81 -21.30
N GLU A 119 -46.82 -36.21 -21.94
CA GLU A 119 -46.66 -35.04 -22.82
C GLU A 119 -45.99 -33.87 -22.07
N LYS A 120 -46.46 -33.55 -20.87
CA LYS A 120 -45.86 -32.50 -20.03
C LYS A 120 -44.44 -32.82 -19.56
N PHE A 121 -44.13 -34.09 -19.36
CA PHE A 121 -42.77 -34.54 -19.01
C PHE A 121 -41.83 -34.38 -20.19
N ASP A 122 -42.22 -34.86 -21.37
CA ASP A 122 -41.44 -34.77 -22.60
C ASP A 122 -41.21 -33.31 -23.00
N GLU A 123 -42.25 -32.46 -22.97
CA GLU A 123 -42.11 -31.01 -23.21
C GLU A 123 -41.11 -30.35 -22.24
N SER A 124 -41.19 -30.70 -20.94
CA SER A 124 -40.28 -30.12 -19.94
C SER A 124 -38.85 -30.62 -20.13
N LYS A 125 -38.69 -31.85 -20.64
CA LYS A 125 -37.39 -32.45 -20.93
C LYS A 125 -36.75 -31.75 -22.12
N GLU A 126 -37.49 -31.59 -23.21
CA GLU A 126 -37.01 -30.90 -24.43
C GLU A 126 -36.56 -29.46 -24.13
N ILE A 127 -37.35 -28.72 -23.33
CA ILE A 127 -36.99 -27.36 -22.93
C ILE A 127 -35.69 -27.35 -22.10
N ALA A 128 -35.58 -28.21 -21.08
CA ALA A 128 -34.38 -28.26 -20.25
C ALA A 128 -33.14 -28.68 -21.04
N GLU A 129 -33.27 -29.69 -21.90
CA GLU A 129 -32.20 -30.19 -22.76
C GLU A 129 -31.74 -29.13 -23.77
N SER A 130 -32.68 -28.45 -24.45
CA SER A 130 -32.37 -27.36 -25.37
C SER A 130 -31.68 -26.18 -24.68
N SER A 131 -32.16 -25.75 -23.52
CA SER A 131 -31.51 -24.68 -22.74
C SER A 131 -30.09 -25.05 -22.30
N MET A 132 -29.88 -26.29 -21.84
CA MET A 132 -28.55 -26.77 -21.46
C MET A 132 -27.61 -26.89 -22.65
N PHE A 133 -28.12 -27.36 -23.80
CA PHE A 133 -27.35 -27.47 -25.03
C PHE A 133 -26.89 -26.09 -25.52
N ASN A 134 -27.81 -25.10 -25.58
CA ASN A 134 -27.48 -23.74 -26.00
C ASN A 134 -26.41 -23.10 -25.10
N LEU A 135 -26.46 -23.33 -23.78
CA LEU A 135 -25.43 -22.85 -22.87
C LEU A 135 -24.05 -23.44 -23.21
N LEU A 136 -24.00 -24.75 -23.50
CA LEU A 136 -22.74 -25.43 -23.83
C LEU A 136 -22.19 -25.01 -25.20
N GLU A 137 -23.06 -24.73 -26.17
CA GLU A 137 -22.65 -24.19 -27.48
C GLU A 137 -22.17 -22.73 -27.41
N MET A 138 -22.50 -22.02 -26.33
CA MET A 138 -22.02 -20.66 -26.06
C MET A 138 -20.67 -20.64 -25.29
N ASP A 139 -19.96 -21.76 -25.20
CA ASP A 139 -18.67 -21.89 -24.51
C ASP A 139 -17.61 -20.89 -24.98
N ILE A 140 -17.62 -20.56 -26.28
CA ILE A 140 -16.75 -19.55 -26.89
C ILE A 140 -16.91 -18.17 -26.25
N GLU A 141 -18.12 -17.80 -25.82
CA GLU A 141 -18.37 -16.52 -25.15
C GLU A 141 -17.72 -16.49 -23.77
N GLN A 142 -17.75 -17.61 -23.03
CA GLN A 142 -17.09 -17.69 -21.72
C GLN A 142 -15.56 -17.67 -21.86
N VAL A 143 -15.01 -18.33 -22.88
CA VAL A 143 -13.57 -18.22 -23.19
C VAL A 143 -13.21 -16.78 -23.57
N SER A 144 -14.07 -16.09 -24.33
CA SER A 144 -13.88 -14.67 -24.67
C SER A 144 -13.90 -13.76 -23.43
N GLN A 145 -14.76 -14.05 -22.45
CA GLN A 145 -14.80 -13.31 -21.17
C GLN A 145 -13.49 -13.48 -20.38
N LEU A 146 -12.94 -14.70 -20.32
CA LEU A 146 -11.64 -14.93 -19.69
C LEU A 146 -10.52 -14.17 -20.42
N SER A 147 -10.55 -14.14 -21.75
CA SER A 147 -9.61 -13.34 -22.54
C SER A 147 -9.73 -11.85 -22.20
N ALA A 148 -10.93 -11.32 -22.02
CA ALA A 148 -11.13 -9.91 -21.66
C ALA A 148 -10.48 -9.55 -20.30
N LEU A 149 -10.60 -10.44 -19.30
CA LEU A 149 -9.93 -10.26 -18.01
C LEU A 149 -8.39 -10.20 -18.16
N VAL A 150 -7.82 -11.12 -18.95
CA VAL A 150 -6.38 -11.19 -19.17
C VAL A 150 -5.88 -9.97 -19.95
N GLN A 151 -6.62 -9.54 -20.96
CA GLN A 151 -6.29 -8.36 -21.77
C GLN A 151 -6.32 -7.07 -20.92
N ALA A 152 -7.33 -6.89 -20.08
CA ALA A 152 -7.42 -5.74 -19.18
C ALA A 152 -6.23 -5.68 -18.21
N GLN A 153 -5.87 -6.81 -17.58
CA GLN A 153 -4.69 -6.89 -16.70
C GLN A 153 -3.38 -6.63 -17.45
N LEU A 154 -3.23 -7.20 -18.65
CA LEU A 154 -2.05 -7.00 -19.48
C LEU A 154 -1.87 -5.52 -19.83
N GLU A 155 -2.95 -4.85 -20.23
CA GLU A 155 -2.91 -3.44 -20.61
C GLU A 155 -2.61 -2.54 -19.40
N TYR A 156 -3.24 -2.80 -18.25
CA TYR A 156 -2.92 -2.14 -16.98
C TYR A 156 -1.42 -2.22 -16.66
N HIS A 157 -0.85 -3.43 -16.69
CA HIS A 157 0.56 -3.62 -16.35
C HIS A 157 1.50 -2.99 -17.39
N LYS A 158 1.16 -3.01 -18.68
CA LYS A 158 1.96 -2.33 -19.71
C LYS A 158 2.04 -0.82 -19.47
N GLN A 159 0.90 -0.19 -19.20
CA GLN A 159 0.86 1.25 -18.93
C GLN A 159 1.57 1.60 -17.63
N ALA A 160 1.38 0.79 -16.57
CA ALA A 160 2.08 0.97 -15.30
C ALA A 160 3.61 0.89 -15.48
N VAL A 161 4.10 -0.07 -16.27
CA VAL A 161 5.54 -0.18 -16.59
C VAL A 161 6.04 1.06 -17.32
N GLN A 162 5.28 1.60 -18.29
CA GLN A 162 5.68 2.82 -19.01
C GLN A 162 5.81 4.03 -18.08
N ILE A 163 4.84 4.23 -17.19
CA ILE A 163 4.86 5.31 -16.18
C ILE A 163 6.08 5.15 -15.25
N LEU A 164 6.30 3.94 -14.74
CA LEU A 164 7.42 3.64 -13.84
C LEU A 164 8.78 3.81 -14.53
N GLN A 165 8.91 3.42 -15.79
CA GLN A 165 10.12 3.63 -16.58
C GLN A 165 10.40 5.13 -16.77
N GLN A 166 9.37 5.92 -17.07
CA GLN A 166 9.51 7.35 -17.27
C GLN A 166 9.97 8.08 -16.00
N VAL A 167 9.36 7.78 -14.84
CA VAL A 167 9.79 8.39 -13.58
C VAL A 167 11.17 7.92 -13.14
N THR A 168 11.54 6.66 -13.42
CA THR A 168 12.89 6.14 -13.15
C THR A 168 13.95 6.97 -13.89
N VAL A 169 13.76 7.21 -15.19
CA VAL A 169 14.68 8.04 -15.99
C VAL A 169 14.79 9.47 -15.45
N ARG A 170 13.66 10.08 -15.04
CA ARG A 170 13.67 11.43 -14.43
C ARG A 170 14.47 11.47 -13.13
N LEU A 171 14.28 10.46 -12.26
CA LEU A 171 15.01 10.37 -11.00
C LEU A 171 16.51 10.13 -11.21
N GLU A 172 16.89 9.26 -12.13
CA GLU A 172 18.31 9.03 -12.47
C GLU A 172 18.98 10.31 -13.00
N GLU A 173 18.28 11.05 -13.87
CA GLU A 173 18.75 12.35 -14.36
C GLU A 173 18.94 13.35 -13.21
N ARG A 174 17.97 13.43 -12.30
CA ARG A 174 18.03 14.30 -11.12
C ARG A 174 19.18 13.93 -10.20
N ILE A 175 19.39 12.64 -9.92
CA ILE A 175 20.51 12.13 -9.10
C ILE A 175 21.84 12.50 -9.76
N ARG A 176 21.95 12.33 -11.08
CA ARG A 176 23.16 12.66 -11.84
C ARG A 176 23.47 14.16 -11.76
N GLN A 177 22.46 15.01 -11.95
CA GLN A 177 22.61 16.46 -11.86
C GLN A 177 22.99 16.90 -10.44
N ALA A 178 22.31 16.38 -9.42
CA ALA A 178 22.62 16.67 -8.02
C ALA A 178 24.03 16.24 -7.61
N SER A 179 24.50 15.08 -8.09
CA SER A 179 25.84 14.56 -7.80
C SER A 179 26.96 15.36 -8.47
N SER A 180 26.65 16.07 -9.56
CA SER A 180 27.61 16.95 -10.25
C SER A 180 27.78 18.32 -9.58
N GLN A 181 26.91 18.68 -8.63
CA GLN A 181 26.99 19.96 -7.92
C GLN A 181 28.00 19.89 -6.77
N PRO A 182 28.82 20.94 -6.56
CA PRO A 182 29.74 21.00 -5.42
C PRO A 182 28.94 20.98 -4.11
N ARG A 183 29.37 20.14 -3.14
CA ARG A 183 28.72 20.08 -1.82
C ARG A 183 28.77 21.45 -1.16
N ARG A 184 27.60 21.96 -0.74
CA ARG A 184 27.53 23.14 0.12
C ARG A 184 28.10 22.78 1.49
N GLU A 185 29.16 23.48 1.88
CA GLU A 185 29.68 23.42 3.25
C GLU A 185 28.71 24.16 4.17
N TYR A 186 28.30 23.50 5.25
CA TYR A 186 27.40 24.11 6.22
C TYR A 186 28.12 25.22 6.98
N GLN A 187 27.75 26.48 6.70
CA GLN A 187 28.17 27.61 7.52
C GLN A 187 27.05 27.90 8.54
N PRO A 188 27.27 27.65 9.85
CA PRO A 188 26.28 27.96 10.86
C PRO A 188 25.99 29.45 10.83
N LYS A 189 24.70 29.81 10.76
CA LYS A 189 24.29 31.21 10.88
C LYS A 189 24.77 31.73 12.26
N PRO A 190 25.36 32.94 12.34
CA PRO A 190 25.77 33.51 13.61
C PRO A 190 24.60 33.49 14.59
N ARG A 191 24.82 32.99 15.81
CA ARG A 191 23.85 33.12 16.89
C ARG A 191 23.52 34.60 17.04
N MET A 192 22.24 34.97 16.96
CA MET A 192 21.80 36.31 17.34
C MET A 192 22.20 36.55 18.80
N SER A 193 23.18 37.41 19.00
CA SER A 193 23.53 37.94 20.32
C SER A 193 22.55 39.06 20.66
N LEU A 194 21.76 38.88 21.73
CA LEU A 194 21.07 39.99 22.38
C LEU A 194 22.12 40.83 23.12
N GLU A 195 22.49 41.98 22.58
CA GLU A 195 23.30 42.97 23.31
C GLU A 195 22.40 43.70 24.31
N PHE A 196 22.44 43.29 25.59
CA PHE A 196 21.95 44.13 26.67
C PHE A 196 22.95 45.25 26.90
N SER A 197 22.59 46.47 26.48
CA SER A 197 23.27 47.68 26.94
C SER A 197 23.03 47.83 28.44
N THR A 198 23.98 47.35 29.25
CA THR A 198 24.00 47.60 30.69
C THR A 198 24.76 48.90 30.93
N GLY A 199 24.00 49.93 31.29
CA GLY A 199 24.53 51.17 31.83
C GLY A 199 25.25 50.93 33.15
N ASP A 200 26.42 51.53 33.22
CA ASP A 200 27.40 51.63 34.30
C ASP A 200 26.82 51.85 35.71
N SER A 201 27.39 51.19 36.73
CA SER A 201 27.91 51.82 37.96
C SER A 201 28.35 50.80 39.03
N THR A 202 29.67 50.77 39.26
CA THR A 202 30.36 50.76 40.58
C THR A 202 30.41 49.50 41.50
N GLN A 203 31.58 48.85 41.46
CA GLN A 203 32.48 48.50 42.60
C GLN A 203 32.28 47.24 43.47
N PRO A 204 33.39 46.71 44.09
CA PRO A 204 33.77 45.29 43.98
C PRO A 204 33.84 44.54 45.32
N ASN A 205 33.85 43.20 45.29
CA ASN A 205 34.69 42.43 46.21
C ASN A 205 34.94 41.00 45.70
N GLY A 206 36.20 40.58 45.78
CA GLY A 206 36.70 39.33 45.22
C GLY A 206 36.43 38.09 46.09
N GLY A 207 36.41 36.94 45.41
CA GLY A 207 36.39 35.61 46.02
C GLY A 207 36.70 34.55 44.96
N LEU A 208 38.00 34.30 44.74
CA LEU A 208 38.49 33.16 43.97
C LEU A 208 38.19 31.87 44.71
N SER A 209 37.68 30.83 44.02
CA SER A 209 38.09 29.42 44.22
C SER A 209 37.25 28.41 43.42
N HIS A 210 37.96 27.62 42.61
CA HIS A 210 37.71 26.21 42.26
C HIS A 210 36.45 25.90 41.42
N THR A 211 36.50 25.17 40.30
CA THR A 211 37.35 24.05 39.89
C THR A 211 37.48 24.02 38.37
N GLY A 212 38.70 23.79 37.87
CA GLY A 212 38.89 23.38 36.48
C GLY A 212 38.29 21.99 36.30
N THR A 213 37.45 21.81 35.27
CA THR A 213 37.04 20.48 34.84
C THR A 213 38.20 19.85 34.05
N PRO A 214 38.69 18.69 34.48
CA PRO A 214 39.84 18.04 33.86
C PRO A 214 39.43 17.42 32.52
N LYS A 215 40.34 17.54 31.55
CA LYS A 215 40.46 16.64 30.40
C LYS A 215 40.52 15.20 30.93
N PRO A 216 39.64 14.25 30.54
CA PRO A 216 39.86 12.86 30.89
C PRO A 216 41.02 12.34 30.04
N ALA A 217 42.16 12.17 30.70
CA ALA A 217 43.21 11.29 30.27
C ALA A 217 42.65 9.86 30.17
N GLY A 218 43.09 9.12 29.16
CA GLY A 218 42.70 7.73 28.96
C GLY A 218 42.97 6.89 30.21
N ALA A 219 41.89 6.30 30.74
CA ALA A 219 41.95 5.10 31.56
C ALA A 219 41.58 3.91 30.66
N PRO A 220 42.20 2.73 30.85
CA PRO A 220 41.88 1.56 30.05
C PRO A 220 40.48 1.07 30.46
N MET A 221 39.48 1.27 29.61
CA MET A 221 38.15 0.72 29.83
C MET A 221 38.14 -0.72 29.32
N ASP A 222 38.28 -1.68 30.23
CA ASP A 222 37.84 -3.08 30.00
C ASP A 222 36.30 -3.21 30.09
N GLN A 223 35.58 -2.08 30.19
CA GLN A 223 34.13 -2.04 30.26
C GLN A 223 33.52 -1.82 28.87
N PRO A 224 32.51 -2.60 28.47
CA PRO A 224 31.80 -2.41 27.22
C PRO A 224 31.26 -0.99 27.06
N CYS A 225 31.61 -0.33 25.96
CA CYS A 225 31.20 1.04 25.70
C CYS A 225 31.16 1.34 24.20
N CYS A 226 30.39 2.36 23.85
CA CYS A 226 30.29 2.87 22.49
C CYS A 226 30.35 4.40 22.49
N ARG A 227 30.66 4.97 21.33
CA ARG A 227 30.67 6.41 21.07
C ARG A 227 29.50 6.79 20.18
N ALA A 228 28.73 7.81 20.55
CA ALA A 228 27.68 8.36 19.72
C ALA A 228 28.25 8.99 18.44
N LEU A 229 27.72 8.59 17.29
CA LEU A 229 28.04 9.13 15.96
C LEU A 229 27.13 10.29 15.58
N TYR A 230 25.93 10.35 16.16
CA TYR A 230 24.91 11.37 15.91
C TYR A 230 24.18 11.71 17.21
N ASP A 231 23.53 12.88 17.25
CA ASP A 231 22.57 13.21 18.31
C ASP A 231 21.35 12.26 18.22
N PHE A 232 20.85 11.82 19.37
CA PHE A 232 19.65 10.98 19.48
C PHE A 232 18.71 11.60 20.53
N GLU A 233 17.54 12.05 20.07
CA GLU A 233 16.47 12.56 20.92
C GLU A 233 15.45 11.44 21.16
N PRO A 234 15.17 11.07 22.42
CA PRO A 234 14.25 9.98 22.72
C PRO A 234 12.79 10.40 22.43
N GLU A 235 12.07 9.57 21.69
CA GLU A 235 10.65 9.76 21.35
C GLU A 235 9.73 8.91 22.24
N ASN A 236 10.24 7.79 22.78
CA ASN A 236 9.47 6.86 23.61
C ASN A 236 10.00 6.76 25.05
N GLU A 237 9.12 6.38 25.99
CA GLU A 237 9.53 6.09 27.37
C GLU A 237 10.49 4.88 27.40
N GLY A 238 11.68 5.08 27.97
CA GLY A 238 12.73 4.06 28.09
C GLY A 238 13.91 4.23 27.11
N GLU A 239 13.83 5.17 26.17
CA GLU A 239 14.94 5.51 25.27
C GLU A 239 15.97 6.41 25.95
N LEU A 240 17.26 6.20 25.64
CA LEU A 240 18.36 6.99 26.21
C LEU A 240 18.80 8.08 25.22
N GLY A 241 18.54 9.35 25.54
CA GLY A 241 19.03 10.48 24.75
C GLY A 241 20.51 10.80 24.94
N PHE A 242 21.22 11.14 23.87
CA PHE A 242 22.64 11.49 23.88
C PHE A 242 23.03 12.43 22.72
N LYS A 243 24.24 12.99 22.79
CA LYS A 243 24.81 13.87 21.76
C LYS A 243 25.98 13.22 21.04
N GLU A 244 26.23 13.63 19.79
CA GLU A 244 27.39 13.22 19.02
C GLU A 244 28.68 13.39 19.84
N GLY A 245 29.46 12.32 19.93
CA GLY A 245 30.71 12.27 20.68
C GLY A 245 30.59 11.79 22.13
N ASP A 246 29.38 11.62 22.67
CA ASP A 246 29.18 11.05 24.01
C ASP A 246 29.69 9.59 24.07
N ILE A 247 30.27 9.20 25.21
CA ILE A 247 30.70 7.83 25.48
C ILE A 247 29.65 7.18 26.38
N ILE A 248 28.96 6.18 25.85
CA ILE A 248 27.88 5.47 26.51
C ILE A 248 28.41 4.11 26.99
N THR A 249 28.16 3.78 28.25
CA THR A 249 28.47 2.45 28.78
C THR A 249 27.44 1.46 28.26
N LEU A 250 27.88 0.42 27.54
CA LEU A 250 26.99 -0.64 27.06
C LEU A 250 26.69 -1.61 28.20
N THR A 251 25.41 -1.91 28.42
CA THR A 251 24.98 -2.85 29.45
C THR A 251 24.40 -4.13 28.87
N ASN A 252 23.68 -4.04 27.74
CA ASN A 252 23.09 -5.21 27.10
C ASN A 252 22.79 -4.96 25.60
N GLN A 253 22.62 -6.03 24.83
CA GLN A 253 22.04 -5.97 23.49
C GLN A 253 20.62 -6.54 23.55
N ILE A 254 19.63 -5.71 23.21
CA ILE A 254 18.23 -6.13 23.25
C ILE A 254 17.92 -7.02 22.05
N ASP A 255 18.34 -6.60 20.86
CA ASP A 255 18.17 -7.31 19.59
C ASP A 255 19.20 -6.85 18.53
N GLU A 256 18.97 -7.18 17.25
CA GLU A 256 19.84 -6.82 16.13
C GLU A 256 19.84 -5.32 15.78
N ASN A 257 18.94 -4.53 16.38
CA ASN A 257 18.74 -3.11 16.07
C ASN A 257 18.94 -2.19 17.28
N TRP A 258 18.89 -2.71 18.50
CA TRP A 258 18.91 -1.92 19.74
C TRP A 258 19.95 -2.37 20.77
N TYR A 259 20.72 -1.40 21.28
CA TYR A 259 21.53 -1.54 22.49
C TYR A 259 20.83 -0.92 23.69
N GLU A 260 21.15 -1.45 24.87
CA GLU A 260 20.87 -0.82 26.16
C GLU A 260 22.18 -0.32 26.76
N GLY A 261 22.16 0.89 27.31
CA GLY A 261 23.33 1.46 27.95
C GLY A 261 22.99 2.52 28.99
N MET A 262 24.04 3.08 29.57
CA MET A 262 23.94 4.10 30.60
C MET A 262 24.81 5.31 30.27
N LEU A 263 24.21 6.50 30.37
CA LEU A 263 24.88 7.78 30.20
C LEU A 263 24.43 8.73 31.31
N HIS A 264 25.37 9.38 31.99
CA HIS A 264 25.10 10.31 33.11
C HIS A 264 24.16 9.75 34.21
N GLY A 265 24.21 8.44 34.45
CA GLY A 265 23.38 7.75 35.45
C GLY A 265 21.93 7.47 35.01
N GLN A 266 21.59 7.75 33.75
CA GLN A 266 20.33 7.35 33.13
C GLN A 266 20.55 6.12 32.26
N SER A 267 19.66 5.14 32.36
CA SER A 267 19.66 3.94 31.53
C SER A 267 18.52 3.99 30.52
N GLY A 268 18.77 3.44 29.34
CA GLY A 268 17.75 3.28 28.32
C GLY A 268 18.30 2.62 27.07
N PHE A 269 17.41 2.42 26.10
CA PHE A 269 17.75 1.79 24.83
C PHE A 269 17.96 2.80 23.70
N PHE A 270 18.80 2.44 22.73
CA PHE A 270 19.11 3.27 21.58
C PHE A 270 19.54 2.45 20.35
N PRO A 271 19.38 3.00 19.13
CA PRO A 271 19.68 2.28 17.89
C PRO A 271 21.18 2.02 17.70
N ILE A 272 21.53 0.81 17.28
CA ILE A 272 22.93 0.41 17.04
C ILE A 272 23.61 1.30 15.97
N ASN A 273 22.87 1.71 14.94
CA ASN A 273 23.41 2.50 13.82
C ASN A 273 23.80 3.95 14.21
N TYR A 274 23.48 4.38 15.42
CA TYR A 274 23.80 5.72 15.94
C TYR A 274 25.11 5.74 16.75
N VAL A 275 25.74 4.58 16.94
CA VAL A 275 26.92 4.46 17.80
C VAL A 275 28.03 3.63 17.14
N GLU A 276 29.27 3.91 17.51
CA GLU A 276 30.45 3.13 17.17
C GLU A 276 30.91 2.36 18.42
N ILE A 277 30.96 1.03 18.35
CA ILE A 277 31.39 0.19 19.47
C ILE A 277 32.90 0.37 19.68
N LEU A 278 33.28 0.80 20.89
CA LEU A 278 34.69 0.91 21.28
C LEU A 278 35.15 -0.36 21.99
N VAL A 279 34.30 -0.91 22.85
CA VAL A 279 34.51 -2.17 23.58
C VAL A 279 33.21 -2.96 23.54
N ALA A 280 33.24 -4.14 22.94
CA ALA A 280 32.05 -4.98 22.77
C ALA A 280 31.58 -5.59 24.10
N LEU A 281 30.28 -5.94 24.18
CA LEU A 281 29.73 -6.71 25.29
C LEU A 281 30.37 -8.11 25.33
N PRO A 282 30.71 -8.65 26.52
CA PRO A 282 31.16 -10.03 26.64
C PRO A 282 30.03 -11.00 26.25
N HIS A 283 30.39 -12.06 25.51
CA HIS A 283 29.47 -13.12 25.06
C HIS A 283 28.83 -13.92 26.20
#